data_AF-A0A961D1Z7-F1
#
_entry.id   AF-A0A961D1Z7-F1
#
_cell.length_a   1.000
_cell.length_b   1.000
_cell.length_c   1.000
_cell.angle_alpha   90.00
_cell.angle_beta   90.00
_cell.angle_gamma   90.00
#
_symmetry.space_group_name_H-M   'P 1'
#
loop_
_entity.id
_entity.type
_entity.pdbx_description
1 polymer ?
#
loop_
_entity_poly.entity_id
_entity_poly.type
_entity_poly.pdbx_seq_one_letter_code
_entity_poly.pdbx_strand_id
1 'polypeptide(L)'
;MRGFTRGAAAWIAILIVIGVMQIVRAQWFDATVFLGGAALLGADRLRPVRGTRRAALRVPTGAIAPVLIGAGVVAMLLSRHSLPLQVLICAIGAFVIVAASSGAPADADTDADAGAGGDAERWPPGVRRLAWSWSLIVIVGCLWELGEFIVGRVRPSEPAFALSDLADPALASPIGQALFVALWILGGWYLVSRARA
;
A
#
# COMPACT_ATOMS: atom_id res chain seq x y z
N MET A 1 -16.47 -5.13 -20.77
CA MET A 1 -15.16 -5.41 -20.15
C MET A 1 -14.45 -4.08 -19.98
N ARG A 2 -13.90 -3.76 -18.80
CA ARG A 2 -13.12 -2.52 -18.65
C ARG A 2 -11.79 -2.71 -19.37
N GLY A 3 -11.47 -1.87 -20.35
CA GLY A 3 -10.15 -1.88 -20.99
C GLY A 3 -9.04 -1.68 -19.94
N PHE A 4 -7.90 -2.33 -20.13
CA PHE A 4 -6.74 -2.11 -19.26
C PHE A 4 -6.22 -0.68 -19.46
N THR A 5 -6.49 0.20 -18.52
CA THR A 5 -5.79 1.49 -18.46
C THR A 5 -4.31 1.24 -18.19
N ARG A 6 -3.42 1.99 -18.86
CA ARG A 6 -1.96 1.84 -18.70
C ARG A 6 -1.53 1.92 -17.23
N GLY A 7 -2.16 2.79 -16.45
CA GLY A 7 -1.89 2.93 -15.01
C GLY A 7 -2.26 1.69 -14.21
N ALA A 8 -3.38 1.04 -14.52
CA ALA A 8 -3.78 -0.19 -13.83
C ALA A 8 -2.88 -1.37 -14.17
N ALA A 9 -2.51 -1.51 -15.44
CA ALA A 9 -1.53 -2.51 -15.87
C ALA A 9 -0.19 -2.30 -15.15
N ALA A 10 0.27 -1.06 -15.04
CA ALA A 10 1.50 -0.72 -14.31
C ALA A 10 1.40 -1.11 -12.82
N TRP A 11 0.30 -0.78 -12.14
CA TRP A 11 0.10 -1.17 -10.74
C TRP A 11 0.07 -2.68 -10.53
N ILE A 12 -0.66 -3.42 -11.37
CA ILE A 12 -0.70 -4.88 -11.29
C ILE A 12 0.70 -5.46 -11.52
N ALA A 13 1.44 -4.95 -12.50
CA ALA A 13 2.82 -5.39 -12.75
C ALA A 13 3.73 -5.12 -11.54
N ILE A 14 3.64 -3.94 -10.93
CA ILE A 14 4.40 -3.59 -9.71
C ILE A 14 4.08 -4.59 -8.58
N LEU A 15 2.81 -4.87 -8.31
CA LEU A 15 2.42 -5.82 -7.27
C LEU A 15 2.94 -7.24 -7.55
N ILE A 16 2.93 -7.68 -8.81
CA ILE A 16 3.50 -8.97 -9.22
C ILE A 16 5.00 -8.99 -8.97
N VAL A 17 5.73 -7.95 -9.40
CA VAL A 17 7.18 -7.86 -9.18
C VAL A 17 7.51 -7.90 -7.69
N ILE A 18 6.80 -7.14 -6.86
CA ILE A 18 6.97 -7.17 -5.40
C ILE A 18 6.67 -8.58 -4.86
N GLY A 19 5.55 -9.19 -5.27
CA GLY A 19 5.17 -10.52 -4.82
C GLY A 19 6.22 -11.60 -5.15
N VAL A 20 6.75 -11.59 -6.37
CA VAL A 20 7.83 -12.50 -6.80
C VAL A 20 9.10 -12.28 -5.97
N MET A 21 9.46 -11.03 -5.72
CA MET A 21 10.59 -10.70 -4.86
C MET A 21 10.43 -11.23 -3.43
N GLN A 22 9.22 -11.18 -2.87
CA GLN A 22 8.95 -11.72 -1.54
C GLN A 22 9.05 -13.24 -1.49
N ILE A 23 8.70 -13.95 -2.57
CA ILE A 23 8.93 -15.41 -2.69
C ILE A 23 10.42 -15.70 -2.63
N VAL A 24 11.24 -14.95 -3.38
CA VAL A 24 12.70 -15.10 -3.39
C VAL A 24 13.29 -14.89 -1.98
N ARG A 25 12.73 -13.95 -1.21
CA ARG A 25 13.08 -13.68 0.20
C ARG A 25 12.48 -14.67 1.21
N ALA A 26 11.73 -15.69 0.76
CA ALA A 26 11.00 -16.63 1.61
C ALA A 26 10.00 -15.97 2.59
N GLN A 27 9.48 -14.79 2.24
CA GLN A 27 8.45 -14.07 3.00
C GLN A 27 7.06 -14.42 2.43
N TRP A 28 6.58 -15.62 2.73
CA TRP A 28 5.35 -16.17 2.15
C TRP A 28 4.10 -15.34 2.41
N PHE A 29 3.99 -14.73 3.60
CA PHE A 29 2.88 -13.87 3.96
C PHE A 29 2.81 -12.65 3.03
N ASP A 30 3.92 -11.90 2.92
CA ASP A 30 4.00 -10.71 2.08
C ASP A 30 3.75 -11.06 0.61
N ALA A 31 4.36 -12.14 0.12
CA ALA A 31 4.13 -12.64 -1.24
C ALA A 31 2.63 -12.88 -1.51
N THR A 32 1.93 -13.49 -0.55
CA THR A 32 0.50 -13.78 -0.66
C THR A 32 -0.34 -12.51 -0.68
N VAL A 33 0.00 -11.52 0.15
CA VAL A 33 -0.69 -10.23 0.18
C VAL A 33 -0.55 -9.49 -1.16
N PHE A 34 0.68 -9.40 -1.70
CA PHE A 34 0.94 -8.67 -2.94
C PHE A 34 0.38 -9.39 -4.18
N LEU A 35 0.61 -10.71 -4.30
CA LEU A 35 0.06 -11.49 -5.41
C LEU A 35 -1.45 -11.64 -5.34
N GLY A 36 -2.01 -11.79 -4.14
CA GLY A 36 -3.45 -11.80 -3.90
C GLY A 36 -4.08 -10.47 -4.30
N GLY A 37 -3.46 -9.34 -3.92
CA GLY A 37 -3.87 -8.01 -4.36
C GLY A 37 -3.84 -7.84 -5.88
N ALA A 38 -2.77 -8.30 -6.54
CA ALA A 38 -2.65 -8.29 -8.00
C ALA A 38 -3.75 -9.12 -8.67
N ALA A 39 -4.02 -10.32 -8.15
CA ALA A 39 -5.06 -11.21 -8.65
C ALA A 39 -6.46 -10.61 -8.47
N LEU A 40 -6.75 -10.01 -7.30
CA LEU A 40 -8.01 -9.33 -7.04
C LEU A 40 -8.23 -8.14 -7.97
N LEU A 41 -7.19 -7.32 -8.17
CA LEU A 41 -7.25 -6.18 -9.11
C LEU A 41 -7.44 -6.66 -10.55
N GLY A 42 -6.76 -7.72 -10.97
CA GLY A 42 -6.96 -8.34 -12.28
C GLY A 42 -8.40 -8.87 -12.44
N ALA A 43 -8.89 -9.60 -11.45
CA ALA A 43 -10.24 -10.16 -11.45
C ALA A 43 -11.33 -9.07 -11.46
N ASP A 44 -11.15 -7.97 -10.74
CA ASP A 44 -12.07 -6.82 -10.76
C ASP A 44 -12.23 -6.25 -12.18
N ARG A 45 -11.18 -6.26 -13.01
CA ARG A 45 -11.26 -5.80 -14.41
C ARG A 45 -12.02 -6.75 -15.31
N LEU A 46 -12.01 -8.04 -14.98
CA LEU A 46 -12.71 -9.07 -15.74
C LEU A 46 -14.19 -9.18 -15.34
N ARG A 47 -14.59 -8.66 -14.17
CA ARG A 47 -15.98 -8.74 -13.70
C ARG A 47 -16.92 -7.90 -14.57
N PRO A 48 -18.05 -8.48 -15.05
CA PRO A 48 -19.14 -7.72 -15.64
C PRO A 48 -19.72 -6.74 -14.60
N VAL A 49 -20.03 -5.52 -15.00
CA VAL A 49 -20.69 -4.52 -14.15
C VAL A 49 -22.08 -5.02 -13.79
N ARG A 50 -22.20 -5.73 -12.67
CA ARG A 50 -23.49 -6.04 -12.06
C ARG A 50 -23.72 -5.02 -10.96
N GLY A 51 -24.58 -4.04 -11.26
CA GLY A 51 -24.95 -2.93 -10.39
C GLY A 51 -25.79 -3.37 -9.19
N THR A 52 -25.24 -4.21 -8.31
CA THR A 52 -25.86 -4.48 -7.02
C THR A 52 -25.57 -3.30 -6.09
N ARG A 53 -26.58 -2.44 -5.92
CA ARG A 53 -26.62 -1.39 -4.89
C ARG A 53 -26.34 -2.04 -3.53
N ARG A 54 -25.16 -1.79 -2.95
CA ARG A 54 -24.88 -2.14 -1.56
C ARG A 54 -25.00 -0.87 -0.73
N ALA A 55 -25.63 -0.98 0.43
CA ALA A 55 -25.74 0.13 1.36
C ALA A 55 -24.33 0.54 1.82
N ALA A 56 -24.02 1.83 1.72
CA ALA A 56 -22.74 2.38 2.12
C ALA A 56 -22.55 2.34 3.63
N LEU A 57 -21.46 1.68 4.09
CA LEU A 57 -20.95 1.97 5.43
C LEU A 57 -20.37 3.38 5.41
N ARG A 58 -21.17 4.34 5.86
CA ARG A 58 -20.70 5.70 6.13
C ARG A 58 -19.89 5.68 7.42
N VAL A 59 -18.57 5.50 7.31
CA VAL A 59 -17.67 5.63 8.45
C VAL A 59 -17.48 7.13 8.73
N PRO A 60 -17.95 7.65 9.87
CA PRO A 60 -17.81 9.06 10.20
C PRO A 60 -16.32 9.41 10.30
N THR A 61 -15.89 10.50 9.65
CA THR A 61 -14.47 10.91 9.62
C THR A 61 -13.87 11.06 11.02
N GLY A 62 -14.69 11.50 11.99
CA GLY A 62 -14.28 11.60 13.40
C GLY A 62 -13.96 10.26 14.08
N ALA A 63 -14.47 9.13 13.56
CA ALA A 63 -14.13 7.80 14.07
C ALA A 63 -12.86 7.22 13.44
N ILE A 64 -12.39 7.75 12.31
CA ILE A 64 -11.20 7.23 11.61
C ILE A 64 -9.94 7.54 12.40
N ALA A 65 -9.79 8.77 12.89
CA ALA A 65 -8.62 9.18 13.67
C ALA A 65 -8.37 8.31 14.92
N PRO A 66 -9.35 8.12 15.83
CA PRO A 66 -9.13 7.28 17.02
C PRO A 66 -8.90 5.81 16.67
N VAL A 67 -9.52 5.29 15.61
CA VAL A 67 -9.27 3.91 15.15
C VAL A 67 -7.85 3.76 14.62
N LEU A 68 -7.37 4.70 13.81
CA LEU A 68 -5.98 4.69 13.31
C LEU A 68 -4.97 4.84 14.43
N ILE A 69 -5.21 5.75 15.39
CA ILE A 69 -4.37 5.92 16.57
C ILE A 69 -4.35 4.65 17.41
N GLY A 70 -5.52 4.07 17.72
CA GLY A 70 -5.63 2.84 18.48
C GLY A 70 -4.92 1.66 17.81
N ALA A 71 -5.11 1.48 16.51
CA ALA A 71 -4.39 0.48 15.72
C ALA A 71 -2.88 0.71 15.75
N GLY A 72 -2.42 1.96 15.65
CA GLY A 72 -1.01 2.32 15.77
C GLY A 72 -0.41 1.98 17.13
N VAL A 73 -1.12 2.29 18.22
CA VAL A 73 -0.70 1.94 19.58
C VAL A 73 -0.60 0.42 19.75
N VAL A 74 -1.62 -0.33 19.30
CA VAL A 74 -1.56 -1.81 19.34
C VAL A 74 -0.39 -2.33 18.52
N ALA A 75 -0.13 -1.76 17.34
CA ALA A 75 0.99 -2.17 16.50
C ALA A 75 2.36 -1.94 17.17
N MET A 76 2.51 -0.89 18.00
CA MET A 76 3.73 -0.64 18.78
C MET A 76 3.94 -1.65 19.92
N LEU A 77 2.85 -2.19 20.48
CA LEU A 77 2.92 -3.16 21.58
C LEU A 77 3.20 -4.59 21.08
N LEU A 78 2.94 -4.86 19.81
CA LEU A 78 3.14 -6.17 19.21
C LEU A 78 4.56 -6.29 18.64
N SER A 79 5.17 -7.46 18.79
CA SER A 79 6.43 -7.75 18.11
C SER A 79 6.23 -7.66 16.59
N ARG A 80 7.15 -6.99 15.91
CA ARG A 80 7.15 -6.74 14.45
C ARG A 80 6.91 -8.02 13.63
N HIS A 81 7.36 -9.16 14.11
CA HIS A 81 7.25 -10.44 13.41
C HIS A 81 6.18 -11.36 14.00
N SER A 82 5.30 -10.83 14.86
CA SER A 82 4.31 -11.63 15.55
C SER A 82 3.05 -11.87 14.70
N LEU A 83 2.49 -13.08 14.84
CA LEU A 83 1.22 -13.45 14.20
C LEU A 83 0.07 -12.47 14.52
N PRO A 84 -0.09 -11.96 15.77
CA PRO A 84 -1.14 -10.97 16.07
C PRO A 84 -1.04 -9.69 15.24
N LEU A 85 0.18 -9.21 14.94
CA LEU A 85 0.36 -8.01 14.12
C LEU A 85 -0.09 -8.27 12.67
N GLN A 86 0.24 -9.44 12.13
CA GLN A 86 -0.21 -9.85 10.80
C GLN A 86 -1.74 -9.92 10.73
N VAL A 87 -2.38 -10.52 11.75
CA VAL A 87 -3.85 -10.59 11.86
C VAL A 87 -4.46 -9.19 11.93
N LEU A 88 -3.87 -8.28 12.71
CA LEU A 88 -4.33 -6.89 12.81
C LEU A 88 -4.26 -6.18 11.45
N ILE A 89 -3.14 -6.29 10.74
CA ILE A 89 -2.97 -5.69 9.41
C ILE A 89 -3.98 -6.27 8.42
N CYS A 90 -4.17 -7.59 8.41
CA CYS A 90 -5.19 -8.24 7.59
C CYS A 90 -6.61 -7.75 7.91
N ALA A 91 -6.94 -7.60 9.19
CA ALA A 91 -8.24 -7.09 9.63
C ALA A 91 -8.47 -5.64 9.18
N ILE A 92 -7.45 -4.77 9.29
CA ILE A 92 -7.49 -3.40 8.77
C ILE A 92 -7.69 -3.41 7.26
N GLY A 93 -6.94 -4.22 6.51
CA GLY A 93 -7.07 -4.35 5.06
C GLY A 93 -8.45 -4.84 4.64
N ALA A 94 -8.97 -5.88 5.29
CA ALA A 94 -10.31 -6.41 5.04
C ALA A 94 -11.39 -5.36 5.35
N PHE A 95 -11.26 -4.63 6.47
CA PHE A 95 -12.17 -3.55 6.82
C PHE A 95 -12.17 -2.45 5.75
N VAL A 96 -10.99 -2.03 5.27
CA VAL A 96 -10.86 -1.02 4.21
C VAL A 96 -11.53 -1.51 2.91
N ILE A 97 -11.34 -2.77 2.52
CA ILE A 97 -11.99 -3.35 1.33
C ILE A 97 -13.52 -3.37 1.48
N VAL A 98 -14.04 -3.75 2.64
CA VAL A 98 -15.49 -3.75 2.93
C VAL A 98 -16.05 -2.32 2.93
N ALA A 99 -15.37 -1.39 3.58
CA ALA A 99 -15.75 0.02 3.59
C ALA A 99 -15.73 0.63 2.18
N ALA A 100 -14.68 0.39 1.40
CA ALA A 100 -14.55 0.88 0.02
C ALA A 100 -15.59 0.26 -0.92
N SER A 101 -15.88 -1.03 -0.78
CA SER A 101 -16.85 -1.74 -1.63
C SER A 101 -18.33 -1.47 -1.28
N SER A 102 -18.60 -0.84 -0.14
CA SER A 102 -19.95 -0.42 0.25
C SER A 102 -20.28 1.01 -0.18
N GLY A 103 -19.27 1.88 -0.36
CA GLY A 103 -19.43 3.34 -0.37
C GLY A 103 -19.68 4.06 -1.70
N ALA A 104 -20.02 3.42 -2.82
CA ALA A 104 -20.22 4.17 -4.08
C ALA A 104 -21.61 4.86 -4.12
N PRO A 105 -21.70 6.21 -4.10
CA PRO A 105 -22.96 6.90 -4.39
C PRO A 105 -23.36 6.66 -5.86
N ALA A 106 -24.66 6.45 -6.08
CA ALA A 106 -25.27 6.17 -7.38
C ALA A 106 -25.34 7.39 -8.33
N ASP A 107 -24.75 8.52 -7.95
CA ASP A 107 -24.76 9.76 -8.75
C ASP A 107 -23.48 9.94 -9.60
N ALA A 108 -22.59 8.94 -9.62
CA ALA A 108 -21.39 8.92 -10.47
C ALA A 108 -21.67 8.43 -11.92
N ASP A 109 -22.94 8.39 -12.35
CA ASP A 109 -23.31 8.12 -13.75
C ASP A 109 -23.04 9.31 -14.69
N THR A 110 -22.43 10.40 -14.20
CA THR A 110 -21.97 11.51 -15.07
C THR A 110 -20.47 11.43 -15.42
N ASP A 111 -19.68 10.56 -14.79
CA ASP A 111 -18.21 10.53 -14.99
C ASP A 111 -17.69 9.19 -15.56
N ALA A 112 -18.56 8.36 -16.14
CA ALA A 112 -18.14 7.15 -16.83
C ALA A 112 -17.29 7.42 -18.11
N ASP A 113 -17.21 8.70 -18.53
CA ASP A 113 -16.27 9.22 -19.54
C ASP A 113 -15.02 9.90 -18.92
N ALA A 114 -14.80 9.86 -17.61
CA ALA A 114 -13.52 10.25 -16.98
C ALA A 114 -12.40 9.20 -17.19
N GLY A 115 -12.54 8.38 -18.24
CA GLY A 115 -11.42 7.68 -18.85
C GLY A 115 -10.55 8.68 -19.60
N ALA A 116 -9.36 8.94 -19.05
CA ALA A 116 -8.22 9.53 -19.75
C ALA A 116 -8.30 11.02 -20.14
N GLY A 117 -7.79 11.90 -19.27
CA GLY A 117 -6.95 13.01 -19.73
C GLY A 117 -7.40 14.46 -19.50
N GLY A 118 -8.59 14.73 -18.95
CA GLY A 118 -9.03 16.10 -18.66
C GLY A 118 -9.20 16.33 -17.17
N ASP A 119 -8.43 17.24 -16.58
CA ASP A 119 -8.71 17.91 -15.31
C ASP A 119 -8.69 17.12 -13.99
N ALA A 120 -8.07 15.93 -13.97
CA ALA A 120 -7.47 15.45 -12.72
C ALA A 120 -6.40 16.47 -12.31
N GLU A 121 -6.74 17.33 -11.35
CA GLU A 121 -5.96 18.45 -10.82
C GLU A 121 -4.47 18.25 -11.06
N ARG A 122 -3.97 18.84 -12.15
CA ARG A 122 -2.60 18.61 -12.62
C ARG A 122 -1.69 18.96 -11.46
N TRP A 123 -1.00 17.95 -10.91
CA TRP A 123 -0.11 18.17 -9.78
C TRP A 123 0.80 19.35 -10.09
N PRO A 124 0.93 20.32 -9.17
CA PRO A 124 1.84 21.42 -9.36
C PRO A 124 3.23 20.89 -9.77
N PRO A 125 3.95 21.58 -10.66
CA PRO A 125 5.19 21.06 -11.23
C PRO A 125 6.22 20.69 -10.14
N GLY A 126 6.21 21.38 -9.00
CA GLY A 126 7.00 21.04 -7.81
C GLY A 126 6.62 19.69 -7.19
N VAL A 127 5.33 19.43 -6.98
CA VAL A 127 4.82 18.15 -6.44
C VAL A 127 5.14 16.99 -7.38
N ARG A 128 5.01 17.21 -8.69
CA ARG A 128 5.37 16.21 -9.69
C ARG A 128 6.86 15.86 -9.64
N ARG A 129 7.74 16.86 -9.57
CA ARG A 129 9.19 16.64 -9.44
C ARG A 129 9.52 15.90 -8.15
N LEU A 130 8.90 16.30 -7.04
CA LEU A 130 9.06 15.65 -5.75
C LEU A 130 8.65 14.17 -5.80
N ALA A 131 7.50 13.86 -6.40
CA ALA A 131 7.05 12.49 -6.58
C ALA A 131 8.03 11.67 -7.43
N TRP A 132 8.54 12.23 -8.52
CA TRP A 132 9.57 11.57 -9.34
C TRP A 132 10.86 11.31 -8.56
N SER A 133 11.35 12.29 -7.81
CA SER A 133 12.54 12.12 -6.97
C SER A 133 12.34 11.03 -5.93
N TRP A 134 11.20 11.01 -5.25
CA TRP A 134 10.86 9.96 -4.29
C TRP A 134 10.72 8.59 -4.94
N SER A 135 10.05 8.49 -6.09
CA SER A 135 9.97 7.24 -6.84
C SER A 135 11.35 6.72 -7.23
N LEU A 136 12.25 7.60 -7.69
CA LEU A 136 13.62 7.22 -8.03
C LEU A 136 14.38 6.73 -6.79
N ILE A 137 14.32 7.45 -5.67
CA ILE A 137 14.95 7.05 -4.41
C ILE A 137 14.46 5.68 -3.96
N VAL A 138 13.15 5.45 -4.00
CA VAL A 138 12.55 4.16 -3.62
C VAL A 138 13.00 3.05 -4.56
N ILE A 139 12.99 3.27 -5.88
CA ILE A 139 13.44 2.28 -6.87
C ILE A 139 14.91 1.93 -6.65
N VAL A 140 15.77 2.93 -6.50
CA VAL A 140 17.21 2.72 -6.24
C VAL A 140 17.41 1.97 -4.93
N GLY A 141 16.69 2.33 -3.88
CA GLY A 141 16.73 1.61 -2.59
C GLY A 141 16.28 0.15 -2.71
N CYS A 142 15.21 -0.13 -3.47
CA CYS A 142 14.75 -1.49 -3.73
C CYS A 142 15.77 -2.31 -4.54
N LEU A 143 16.41 -1.70 -5.55
CA LEU A 143 17.45 -2.36 -6.34
C LEU A 143 18.70 -2.64 -5.51
N TRP A 144 19.06 -1.72 -4.61
CA TRP A 144 20.14 -1.91 -3.63
C TRP A 144 19.86 -3.11 -2.73
N GLU A 145 18.69 -3.13 -2.07
CA GLU A 145 18.23 -4.25 -1.24
C GLU A 145 18.27 -5.60 -1.96
N LEU A 146 17.81 -5.62 -3.22
CA LEU A 146 17.87 -6.82 -4.05
C LEU A 146 19.31 -7.24 -4.33
N GLY A 147 20.19 -6.28 -4.63
CA GLY A 147 21.62 -6.53 -4.86
C GLY A 147 22.27 -7.17 -3.64
N GLU A 148 22.12 -6.56 -2.47
CA GLU A 148 22.67 -7.07 -1.20
C GLU A 148 22.11 -8.45 -0.84
N PHE A 149 20.82 -8.68 -1.08
CA PHE A 149 20.21 -9.99 -0.90
C PHE A 149 20.83 -11.06 -1.82
N ILE A 150 21.06 -10.74 -3.10
CA ILE A 150 21.71 -11.65 -4.04
C ILE A 150 23.16 -11.92 -3.61
N VAL A 151 23.91 -10.88 -3.23
CA VAL A 151 25.28 -11.02 -2.73
C VAL A 151 25.32 -11.92 -1.51
N GLY A 152 24.47 -11.69 -0.51
CA GLY A 152 24.40 -12.52 0.69
C GLY A 152 24.03 -13.99 0.42
N ARG A 153 23.31 -14.28 -0.68
CA ARG A 153 22.99 -15.66 -1.10
C ARG A 153 24.12 -16.34 -1.88
N VAL A 154 24.81 -15.60 -2.74
CA VAL A 154 25.88 -16.14 -3.61
C VAL A 154 27.21 -16.22 -2.86
N ARG A 155 27.49 -15.25 -1.98
CA ARG A 155 28.74 -15.12 -1.22
C ARG A 155 28.45 -14.94 0.27
N PRO A 156 27.98 -15.99 0.97
CA PRO A 156 27.59 -15.89 2.38
C PRO A 156 28.75 -15.53 3.34
N SER A 157 30.00 -15.58 2.88
CA SER A 157 31.18 -15.15 3.64
C SER A 157 31.47 -13.65 3.56
N GLU A 158 30.84 -12.91 2.63
CA GLU A 158 30.99 -11.46 2.52
C GLU A 158 29.86 -10.76 3.29
N PRO A 159 30.14 -9.64 3.99
CA PRO A 159 29.11 -8.87 4.65
C PRO A 159 28.19 -8.21 3.61
N ALA A 160 26.88 -8.44 3.73
CA ALA A 160 25.86 -7.73 2.98
C ALA A 160 25.28 -6.60 3.84
N PHE A 161 25.20 -5.39 3.31
CA PHE A 161 24.74 -4.20 4.02
C PHE A 161 23.38 -3.76 3.47
N ALA A 162 22.33 -4.48 3.84
CA ALA A 162 20.98 -4.11 3.48
C ALA A 162 20.61 -2.74 4.09
N LEU A 163 19.87 -1.91 3.35
CA LEU A 163 19.35 -0.64 3.86
C LEU A 163 18.42 -0.87 5.07
N SER A 164 17.73 -2.00 5.11
CA SER A 164 16.91 -2.44 6.24
C SER A 164 17.72 -2.58 7.51
N ASP A 165 18.97 -3.07 7.41
CA ASP A 165 19.84 -3.28 8.57
C ASP A 165 20.29 -1.93 9.14
N LEU A 166 20.40 -0.90 8.31
CA LEU A 166 20.65 0.48 8.76
C LEU A 166 19.41 1.11 9.42
N ALA A 167 18.21 0.74 8.97
CA ALA A 167 16.96 1.22 9.53
C ALA A 167 16.58 0.51 10.83
N ASP A 168 17.05 -0.72 11.04
CA ASP A 168 16.68 -1.56 12.17
C ASP A 168 17.04 -0.96 13.54
N PRO A 169 18.22 -0.37 13.78
CA PRO A 169 18.51 0.30 15.05
C PRO A 169 17.55 1.44 15.36
N ALA A 170 17.16 2.22 14.33
CA ALA A 170 16.19 3.29 14.51
C ALA A 170 14.83 2.70 14.93
N LEU A 171 14.38 1.64 14.26
CA LEU A 171 13.09 1.00 14.49
C LEU A 171 13.06 0.03 15.69
N ALA A 172 14.22 -0.32 16.25
CA ALA A 172 14.33 -1.08 17.48
C ALA A 172 14.03 -0.20 18.71
N SER A 173 14.21 1.11 18.60
CA SER A 173 13.89 2.05 19.68
C SER A 173 12.38 2.36 19.74
N PRO A 174 11.79 2.48 20.95
CA PRO A 174 10.38 2.89 21.10
C PRO A 174 10.08 4.24 20.42
N ILE A 175 11.06 5.16 20.44
CA ILE A 175 10.95 6.48 19.81
C ILE A 175 10.87 6.35 18.28
N GLY A 176 11.75 5.55 17.67
CA GLY A 176 11.72 5.34 16.22
C GLY A 176 10.45 4.60 15.77
N GLN A 177 9.94 3.66 16.56
CA GLN A 177 8.63 3.05 16.31
C GLN A 177 7.49 4.08 16.36
N ALA A 178 7.48 4.94 17.38
CA ALA A 178 6.48 5.98 17.52
C ALA A 178 6.50 6.95 16.32
N LEU A 179 7.70 7.39 15.90
CA LEU A 179 7.87 8.25 14.73
C LEU A 179 7.41 7.56 13.44
N PHE A 180 7.76 6.31 13.24
CA PHE A 180 7.34 5.53 12.08
C PHE A 180 5.81 5.38 12.01
N VAL A 181 5.18 5.01 13.13
CA VAL A 181 3.71 4.88 13.23
C VAL A 181 3.03 6.22 13.02
N ALA A 182 3.55 7.31 13.60
CA ALA A 182 3.02 8.65 13.39
C ALA A 182 3.07 9.06 11.91
N LEU A 183 4.21 8.86 11.25
CA LEU A 183 4.36 9.14 9.81
C LEU A 183 3.38 8.30 8.97
N TRP A 184 3.21 7.02 9.31
CA TRP A 184 2.27 6.14 8.61
C TRP A 184 0.81 6.60 8.78
N ILE A 185 0.38 6.90 10.01
CA ILE A 185 -0.97 7.40 10.29
C ILE A 185 -1.21 8.73 9.58
N LEU A 186 -0.27 9.67 9.65
CA LEU A 186 -0.38 10.97 9.00
C LEU A 186 -0.46 10.83 7.48
N GLY A 187 0.36 9.96 6.88
CA GLY A 187 0.31 9.66 5.45
C GLY A 187 -1.02 9.05 5.04
N GLY A 188 -1.51 8.05 5.78
CA GLY A 188 -2.81 7.43 5.54
C GLY A 188 -3.98 8.42 5.68
N TRP A 189 -3.97 9.23 6.74
CA TRP A 189 -4.95 10.28 6.97
C TRP A 189 -4.96 11.29 5.82
N TYR A 190 -3.79 11.78 5.41
CA TYR A 190 -3.65 12.73 4.30
C TYR A 190 -4.23 12.17 2.99
N LEU A 191 -3.94 10.90 2.66
CA LEU A 191 -4.49 10.24 1.48
C LEU A 191 -6.02 10.12 1.54
N VAL A 192 -6.56 9.73 2.70
CA VAL A 192 -8.02 9.61 2.90
C VAL A 192 -8.70 10.97 2.87
N SER A 193 -8.11 12.01 3.47
CA SER A 193 -8.67 13.36 3.46
C SER A 193 -8.70 13.94 2.05
N ARG A 194 -7.66 13.68 1.24
CA ARG A 194 -7.59 14.16 -0.14
C ARG A 194 -8.58 13.44 -1.05
N ALA A 195 -8.83 12.15 -0.83
CA ALA A 195 -9.83 11.41 -1.60
C ALA A 195 -11.28 11.82 -1.30
N ARG A 196 -11.52 12.56 -0.21
CA ARG A 196 -12.85 13.04 0.21
C ARG A 196 -13.10 14.52 -0.07
N ALA A 197 -12.05 15.29 -0.40
CA ALA A 197 -12.12 16.70 -0.76
C ALA A 197 -12.37 16.84 -2.26
#